data_AF-A0A259JIX7-F1
#
_entry.id   AF-A0A259JIX7-F1
#
_cell.length_a   1.000
_cell.length_b   1.000
_cell.length_c   1.000
_cell.angle_alpha   90.00
_cell.angle_beta   90.00
_cell.angle_gamma   90.00
#
_symmetry.space_group_name_H-M   'P 1'
#
loop_
_entity.id
_entity.type
_entity.pdbx_description
1 polymer ?
#
loop_
_entity_poly.entity_id
_entity_poly.type
_entity_poly.pdbx_seq_one_letter_code
_entity_poly.pdbx_strand_id
1 'polypeptide(L)'
;MSFLVCLGALAFLMFVAYRGFSVILFAPVAALGAVLLTDPSAVPVLYTGLFMDKMVGFLKLYFPLFLLGAVFGKVIELSGFSRAIVSAIIKVLGPSQAILAV
;
A
#
# COMPACT_ATOMS: atom_id res chain seq x y z
N MET A 1 -29.50 1.87 -1.28
CA MET A 1 -28.59 2.93 -0.79
C MET A 1 -27.20 2.38 -0.52
N SER A 2 -27.03 1.39 0.36
CA SER A 2 -25.70 0.84 0.72
C SER A 2 -24.91 0.24 -0.45
N PHE A 3 -25.58 -0.41 -1.42
CA PHE A 3 -24.90 -0.97 -2.60
C PHE A 3 -24.20 0.09 -3.46
N LEU A 4 -24.84 1.24 -3.70
CA LEU A 4 -24.27 2.34 -4.48
C LEU A 4 -23.08 2.97 -3.75
N VAL A 5 -23.15 3.08 -2.41
CA VAL A 5 -22.06 3.57 -1.57
C VAL A 5 -20.85 2.62 -1.63
N CYS A 6 -21.08 1.30 -1.56
CA CYS A 6 -20.02 0.31 -1.74
C CYS A 6 -19.37 0.40 -3.13
N LEU A 7 -20.18 0.57 -4.18
CA LEU A 7 -19.69 0.67 -5.55
C LEU A 7 -18.87 1.95 -5.77
N GLY A 8 -19.32 3.06 -5.19
CA GLY A 8 -18.58 4.32 -5.18
C GLY A 8 -17.25 4.23 -4.41
N ALA A 9 -17.25 3.61 -3.23
CA ALA A 9 -16.03 3.39 -2.45
C ALA A 9 -15.03 2.47 -3.16
N LEU A 10 -15.53 1.43 -3.85
CA LEU A 10 -14.69 0.54 -4.66
C LEU A 10 -14.10 1.28 -5.86
N ALA A 11 -14.90 2.05 -6.59
CA ALA A 11 -14.43 2.84 -7.72
C ALA A 11 -13.38 3.88 -7.28
N PHE A 12 -13.59 4.54 -6.14
CA PHE A 12 -12.62 5.46 -5.55
C PHE A 12 -11.30 4.75 -5.20
N LEU A 13 -11.37 3.59 -4.55
CA LEU A 13 -10.18 2.80 -4.19
C LEU A 13 -9.41 2.36 -5.43
N MET A 14 -10.10 1.85 -6.45
CA MET A 14 -9.48 1.46 -7.73
C MET A 14 -8.81 2.64 -8.42
N PHE A 15 -9.49 3.79 -8.49
CA PHE A 15 -8.93 5.00 -9.10
C PHE A 15 -7.63 5.44 -8.41
N VAL A 16 -7.62 5.43 -7.08
CA VAL A 16 -6.44 5.79 -6.28
C VAL A 16 -5.32 4.76 -6.45
N ALA A 17 -5.65 3.47 -6.46
CA ALA A 17 -4.69 2.38 -6.67
C ALA A 17 -3.99 2.48 -8.02
N TYR A 18 -4.72 2.77 -9.10
CA TYR A 18 -4.13 2.95 -10.42
C TYR A 18 -3.27 4.20 -10.55
N ARG A 19 -3.42 5.16 -9.65
CA ARG A 19 -2.56 6.36 -9.59
C ARG A 19 -1.23 6.11 -8.87
N GLY A 20 -0.93 4.87 -8.48
CA GLY A 20 0.32 4.49 -7.83
C GLY A 20 0.37 4.73 -6.32
N PHE A 21 -0.76 5.12 -5.71
CA PHE A 21 -0.84 5.24 -4.26
C PHE A 21 -0.95 3.87 -3.59
N SER A 22 -0.40 3.77 -2.38
CA SER A 22 -0.45 2.52 -1.60
C SER A 22 -1.90 2.13 -1.26
N VAL A 23 -2.36 1.01 -1.82
CA VAL A 23 -3.69 0.45 -1.55
C VAL A 23 -3.91 0.19 -0.07
N ILE A 24 -2.86 -0.20 0.66
CA ILE A 24 -2.92 -0.49 2.10
C ILE A 24 -3.32 0.76 2.89
N LEU A 25 -2.86 1.94 2.47
CA LEU A 25 -3.17 3.21 3.13
C LEU A 25 -4.59 3.71 2.80
N PHE A 26 -5.01 3.56 1.54
CA PHE A 26 -6.28 4.12 1.07
C PHE A 26 -7.48 3.18 1.26
N ALA A 27 -7.25 1.88 1.46
CA ALA A 27 -8.30 0.92 1.79
C ALA A 27 -9.13 1.32 3.03
N PRO A 28 -8.52 1.68 4.19
CA PRO A 28 -9.30 2.16 5.32
C PRO A 28 -10.02 3.47 5.04
N VAL A 29 -9.42 4.40 4.29
CA VAL A 29 -10.07 5.68 3.95
C VAL A 29 -11.34 5.44 3.14
N ALA A 30 -11.28 4.55 2.13
CA ALA A 30 -12.43 4.20 1.32
C ALA A 30 -13.50 3.44 2.13
N ALA A 31 -13.08 2.48 2.96
CA ALA A 31 -13.99 1.69 3.79
C ALA A 31 -14.70 2.56 4.85
N LEU A 32 -13.95 3.40 5.58
CA LEU A 32 -14.53 4.30 6.58
C LEU A 32 -15.37 5.40 5.93
N GLY A 33 -15.00 5.87 4.74
CA GLY A 33 -15.85 6.77 3.95
C GLY A 33 -17.20 6.14 3.61
N ALA A 34 -17.23 4.88 3.21
CA ALA A 34 -18.46 4.14 2.94
C ALA A 34 -19.33 3.97 4.21
N VAL A 35 -18.69 3.66 5.33
CA VAL A 35 -19.37 3.53 6.63
C VAL A 35 -19.93 4.87 7.07
N LEU A 36 -19.15 5.96 6.96
CA LEU A 36 -19.59 7.31 7.34
C LEU A 36 -20.85 7.74 6.59
N LEU A 37 -20.96 7.37 5.30
CA LEU A 37 -22.13 7.67 4.48
C LEU A 37 -23.34 6.77 4.76
N THR A 38 -23.15 5.64 5.44
CA THR A 38 -24.22 4.67 5.72
C THR A 38 -24.68 4.73 7.17
N ASP A 39 -23.74 4.68 8.12
CA ASP A 39 -23.94 4.81 9.56
C ASP A 39 -22.71 5.48 10.20
N PRO A 40 -22.76 6.81 10.43
CA PRO A 40 -21.67 7.56 11.04
C PRO A 40 -21.26 7.06 12.42
N SER A 41 -22.21 6.51 13.19
CA SER A 41 -21.96 6.05 14.57
C SER A 41 -21.14 4.76 14.61
N ALA A 42 -21.19 3.96 13.55
CA ALA A 42 -20.47 2.70 13.43
C ALA A 42 -19.01 2.85 12.99
N VAL A 43 -18.56 4.05 12.58
CA VAL A 43 -17.19 4.30 12.08
C VAL A 43 -16.11 3.85 13.08
N PRO A 44 -16.16 4.20 14.38
CA PRO A 44 -15.14 3.77 15.34
C PRO A 44 -15.14 2.26 15.55
N VAL A 45 -16.32 1.64 15.60
CA VAL A 45 -16.49 0.20 15.84
C VAL A 45 -15.99 -0.62 14.66
N LEU A 46 -16.28 -0.19 13.42
CA LEU A 46 -15.81 -0.88 12.22
C LEU A 46 -14.32 -0.66 11.96
N TYR A 47 -13.78 0.49 12.37
CA TYR A 47 -12.35 0.73 12.33
C TYR A 47 -11.59 -0.23 13.26
N THR A 48 -11.95 -0.27 14.54
CA THR A 48 -11.23 -1.08 15.54
C THR A 48 -11.61 -2.55 15.50
N GLY A 49 -12.89 -2.88 15.40
CA GLY A 49 -13.39 -4.25 15.51
C GLY A 49 -13.37 -5.07 14.21
N LEU A 50 -13.17 -4.43 13.05
CA LEU A 50 -13.10 -5.15 11.78
C LEU A 50 -11.82 -4.86 11.03
N PHE A 51 -11.52 -3.58 10.75
CA PHE A 51 -10.34 -3.25 9.96
C PHE A 51 -9.03 -3.53 10.71
N MET A 52 -8.87 -3.05 11.94
CA MET A 52 -7.66 -3.28 12.76
C MET A 52 -7.46 -4.76 13.06
N ASP A 53 -8.50 -5.50 13.42
CA ASP A 53 -8.38 -6.95 13.68
C ASP A 53 -7.86 -7.72 12.45
N LYS A 54 -8.39 -7.40 11.26
CA LYS A 54 -7.92 -8.02 10.01
C LYS A 54 -6.49 -7.58 9.66
N MET A 55 -6.15 -6.31 9.89
CA MET A 55 -4.78 -5.80 9.69
C MET A 55 -3.79 -6.51 10.60
N VAL A 56 -4.08 -6.63 11.89
CA VAL A 56 -3.22 -7.31 12.87
C VAL A 56 -3.07 -8.79 12.51
N GLY A 57 -4.16 -9.45 12.09
CA GLY A 57 -4.10 -10.83 11.60
C GLY A 57 -3.17 -11.00 10.40
N PHE A 58 -3.25 -10.09 9.42
CA PHE A 58 -2.36 -10.08 8.26
C PHE A 58 -0.90 -9.82 8.68
N LEU A 59 -0.65 -8.79 9.48
CA LEU A 59 0.70 -8.48 9.98
C LEU A 59 1.29 -9.65 10.75
N LYS A 60 0.50 -10.32 11.61
CA LYS A 60 0.95 -11.49 12.38
C LYS A 60 1.40 -12.64 11.46
N LEU A 61 0.65 -12.92 10.39
CA LEU A 61 0.97 -14.00 9.46
C LEU A 61 2.20 -13.68 8.60
N TYR A 62 2.34 -12.43 8.15
CA TYR A 62 3.39 -12.02 7.23
C TYR A 62 4.57 -11.33 7.92
N PHE A 63 4.59 -11.27 9.26
CA PHE A 63 5.63 -10.58 10.02
C PHE A 63 7.05 -11.02 9.63
N PRO A 64 7.36 -12.34 9.51
CA PRO A 64 8.69 -12.75 9.08
C PRO A 64 9.06 -12.25 7.68
N LEU A 65 8.09 -12.20 6.76
CA LEU A 65 8.30 -11.67 5.41
C LEU A 65 8.59 -10.17 5.44
N PHE A 66 7.85 -9.40 6.25
CA PHE A 66 8.09 -7.96 6.41
C PHE A 66 9.44 -7.68 7.06
N LEU A 67 9.80 -8.42 8.11
CA LEU A 67 11.08 -8.31 8.79
C LEU A 67 12.22 -8.60 7.81
N LEU A 68 12.12 -9.71 7.08
CA LEU A 68 13.11 -10.12 6.09
C LEU A 68 13.25 -9.06 4.98
N GLY A 69 12.14 -8.54 4.46
CA GLY A 69 12.13 -7.46 3.47
C GLY A 69 12.79 -6.18 3.98
N ALA A 70 12.50 -5.78 5.23
CA ALA A 70 13.11 -4.61 5.85
C ALA A 70 14.62 -4.78 6.07
N VAL A 71 15.05 -5.95 6.54
CA VAL A 71 16.47 -6.27 6.74
C VAL A 71 17.20 -6.32 5.40
N PHE A 72 16.68 -7.03 4.40
CA PHE A 72 17.29 -7.06 3.06
C PHE A 72 17.37 -5.69 2.42
N GLY A 73 16.29 -4.90 2.51
CA GLY A 73 16.28 -3.52 2.03
C GLY A 73 17.40 -2.70 2.67
N LYS A 74 17.58 -2.82 4.00
CA LYS A 74 18.64 -2.09 4.70
C LYS A 74 20.04 -2.60 4.34
N VAL A 75 20.23 -3.90 4.18
CA VAL A 75 21.51 -4.49 3.77
C VAL A 75 21.90 -4.03 2.37
N ILE A 76 20.96 -3.98 1.42
CA ILE A 76 21.19 -3.48 0.05
C ILE A 76 21.54 -1.99 0.03
N GLU A 77 20.89 -1.20 0.89
CA GLU A 77 21.19 0.23 1.07
C GLU A 77 22.62 0.42 1.60
N LEU A 78 22.98 -0.32 2.66
CA LEU A 78 24.28 -0.20 3.33
C LEU A 78 25.44 -0.78 2.52
N SER A 79 25.22 -1.86 1.76
CA SER A 79 26.27 -2.49 0.93
C SER A 79 26.66 -1.67 -0.30
N GLY A 80 25.89 -0.63 -0.64
CA GLY A 80 26.08 0.15 -1.87
C GLY A 80 25.72 -0.62 -3.15
N PHE A 81 25.18 -1.84 -3.04
CA PHE A 81 24.73 -2.64 -4.19
C PHE A 81 23.67 -1.93 -5.01
N SER A 82 22.77 -1.18 -4.36
CA SER A 82 21.81 -0.31 -5.04
C SER A 82 22.49 0.61 -6.06
N ARG A 83 23.57 1.31 -5.66
CA ARG A 83 24.29 2.24 -6.55
C ARG A 83 25.02 1.52 -7.68
N ALA A 84 25.62 0.36 -7.39
CA ALA A 84 26.33 -0.43 -8.40
C ALA A 84 25.39 -0.97 -9.48
N ILE A 85 24.23 -1.52 -9.07
CA ILE A 85 23.20 -2.03 -10.00
C ILE A 85 22.63 -0.90 -10.84
N VAL A 86 22.23 0.22 -10.22
CA VAL A 86 21.70 1.39 -10.94
C VAL A 86 22.72 1.93 -11.95
N SER A 87 24.00 2.06 -11.56
CA SER A 87 25.07 2.51 -12.46
C SER A 87 25.30 1.54 -13.64
N ALA A 88 25.27 0.23 -13.38
CA ALA A 88 25.38 -0.78 -14.44
C ALA A 88 24.20 -0.72 -15.42
N ILE A 89 22.97 -0.58 -14.90
CA ILE A 89 21.75 -0.44 -15.72
C ILE A 89 21.81 0.83 -16.58
N ILE A 90 22.21 1.97 -16.00
CA ILE A 90 22.37 3.24 -16.74
C ILE A 90 23.43 3.11 -17.85
N LYS A 91 24.53 2.40 -17.60
CA LYS A 91 25.57 2.16 -18.62
C LYS A 91 25.06 1.33 -19.80
N VAL A 92 24.15 0.38 -19.56
CA VAL A 92 23.64 -0.53 -20.60
C VAL A 92 22.47 0.08 -21.37
N LEU A 93 21.53 0.74 -20.67
CA LEU A 93 20.28 1.26 -21.27
C LEU A 93 20.37 2.76 -21.64
N GLY A 94 21.39 3.46 -21.17
CA GLY A 94 21.56 4.89 -21.37
C GLY A 94 20.78 5.75 -20.35
N PRO A 95 21.26 6.99 -20.09
CA PRO A 95 20.68 7.88 -19.07
C PRO A 95 19.24 8.33 -19.37
N SER A 96 18.74 8.18 -20.60
CA SER A 96 17.36 8.57 -20.94
C SER A 96 16.29 7.66 -20.34
N GLN A 97 16.66 6.46 -19.89
CA GLN A 97 15.75 5.49 -19.24
C GLN A 97 15.82 5.55 -17.70
N ALA A 98 16.70 6.37 -17.12
CA ALA A 98 16.88 6.45 -15.67
C ALA A 98 15.62 6.95 -14.93
N ILE A 99 14.78 7.74 -15.61
CA ILE A 99 13.49 8.22 -15.08
C ILE A 99 12.45 7.09 -15.02
N LEU A 100 12.57 6.03 -15.84
CA LEU A 100 11.65 4.88 -15.81
C LEU A 100 12.02 3.83 -14.75
N ALA A 101 13.17 3.97 -14.09
CA ALA A 101 13.71 3.01 -13.14
C ALA A 101 13.40 3.34 -11.66
N VAL A 102 12.66 4.41 -11.41
CA VAL A 102 12.21 4.85 -10.06
C VAL A 102 10.69 4.83 -10.00
#